data_AF-A0AAX1WR39-F1
#
_entry.id   AF-A0AAX1WR39-F1
#
_cell.length_a   1.000
_cell.length_b   1.000
_cell.length_c   1.000
_cell.angle_alpha   90.00
_cell.angle_beta   90.00
_cell.angle_gamma   90.00
#
_symmetry.space_group_name_H-M   'P 1'
#
loop_
_entity.id
_entity.type
_entity.pdbx_description
1 polymer ?
#
loop_
_entity_poly.entity_id
_entity_poly.type
_entity_poly.pdbx_seq_one_letter_code
_entity_poly.pdbx_strand_id
1 'polypeptide(L)'
;MTPSRTPETLTAVQRAQRLNLHPPPALAESDAGHAHAYQDKNPMVVKPSKQERKIMEQARKSLPPLSGPRASATANLDPRSDAELSFSILPVSEIVAYGHNPRQGQNPRYDELKASIKADGITNILTVTRRSVDDKYTPYGGGNTRLQIAKELFAEGDQRFAQLRVIVKEWPGDAQVITAHLVENELRADITFWEKARGVHQFRVELEHEQHKPLTAGELNRELRGRGLNYGVKTIQNFAFATEQMAPVGPWLQARAVNEVTRPKVAALLELGAKLGQGSALREQLQAVMQTYGDALRLRAKSNEDLEAAERLPVELDDAALLADLQLAAVQELGLAGRPQLEAALSAMEADPKLSRDDLRAVGQRPVAVAPPPQRLTFAPENTDPSEPFTPRADPESAAQPSAPDGIQQAPLPGMLAGISAQAQPGRVKAGTHAAQHAVATDPLSEAFKGIRDLLGEINADVPLSDVLCNLPLAPFGFMVDFPPQDMAHINGEPVRTDLVPLRAAVWKLLAALSYQYDRRIPGAIPPQHVTETIWTTTYTNGRQAFEHACAQKAGMPVSGNYYQMGMDELGLVLAAPKLGYSVIKLLAAMEQMRLKFPERIPAGFQPLFDT
;
A
#
# COMPACT_ATOMS: atom_id res chain seq x y z
N MET A 1 -24.54 -7.63 24.63
CA MET A 1 -25.04 -8.02 23.30
C MET A 1 -23.87 -8.17 22.36
N THR A 2 -23.62 -9.37 21.88
CA THR A 2 -22.55 -9.74 20.94
C THR A 2 -23.08 -10.93 20.14
N PRO A 3 -23.05 -10.92 18.80
CA PRO A 3 -23.48 -12.07 18.01
C PRO A 3 -22.43 -13.18 18.11
N SER A 4 -22.80 -14.32 18.70
CA SER A 4 -21.89 -15.45 18.84
C SER A 4 -21.72 -16.20 17.52
N ARG A 5 -20.50 -16.72 17.31
CA ARG A 5 -20.06 -17.47 16.14
C ARG A 5 -20.94 -18.70 15.87
N THR A 6 -21.07 -19.06 14.59
CA THR A 6 -21.73 -20.26 14.09
C THR A 6 -21.06 -21.56 14.58
N PRO A 7 -21.81 -22.59 15.01
CA PRO A 7 -21.25 -23.89 15.36
C PRO A 7 -21.42 -24.92 14.21
N GLU A 8 -20.34 -25.22 13.49
CA GLU A 8 -20.27 -26.28 12.46
C GLU A 8 -20.03 -27.69 13.06
N THR A 9 -20.59 -27.98 14.24
CA THR A 9 -20.35 -29.24 14.97
C THR A 9 -21.64 -29.94 15.44
N LEU A 10 -22.73 -29.79 14.67
CA LEU A 10 -24.00 -30.47 14.94
C LEU A 10 -24.32 -31.54 13.88
N THR A 11 -24.45 -32.78 14.38
CA THR A 11 -24.90 -33.95 13.61
C THR A 11 -26.34 -33.79 13.12
N ALA A 12 -26.73 -34.56 12.10
CA ALA A 12 -28.08 -34.48 11.50
C ALA A 12 -29.21 -34.70 12.53
N VAL A 13 -29.00 -35.60 13.50
CA VAL A 13 -29.97 -35.89 14.59
C VAL A 13 -30.17 -34.67 15.50
N GLN A 14 -29.09 -33.99 15.89
CA GLN A 14 -29.17 -32.77 16.72
C GLN A 14 -29.83 -31.60 15.97
N ARG A 15 -29.69 -31.56 14.65
CA ARG A 15 -30.36 -30.58 13.78
C ARG A 15 -31.87 -30.82 13.68
N ALA A 16 -32.29 -32.09 13.58
CA ALA A 16 -33.70 -32.48 13.56
C ALA A 16 -34.42 -32.17 14.90
N GLN A 17 -33.79 -32.51 16.04
CA GLN A 17 -34.33 -32.21 17.36
C GLN A 17 -34.55 -30.70 17.58
N ARG A 18 -33.63 -29.86 17.13
CA ARG A 18 -33.74 -28.39 17.25
C ARG A 18 -34.83 -27.77 16.35
N LEU A 19 -35.29 -28.51 15.33
CA LEU A 19 -36.37 -28.11 14.42
C LEU A 19 -37.73 -28.74 14.79
N ASN A 20 -37.80 -29.53 15.86
CA ASN A 20 -39.01 -30.18 16.38
C ASN A 20 -39.76 -31.06 15.37
N LEU A 21 -39.06 -31.56 14.35
CA LEU A 21 -39.59 -32.51 13.36
C LEU A 21 -39.53 -33.92 13.93
N HIS A 22 -40.63 -34.67 13.86
CA HIS A 22 -40.65 -36.07 14.28
C HIS A 22 -39.75 -36.92 13.38
N PRO A 23 -38.91 -37.81 13.93
CA PRO A 23 -38.12 -38.73 13.12
C PRO A 23 -39.01 -39.80 12.48
N PRO A 24 -38.67 -40.28 11.26
CA PRO A 24 -39.35 -41.42 10.66
C PRO A 24 -39.06 -42.72 11.46
N PRO A 25 -39.97 -43.71 11.42
CA PRO A 25 -39.75 -44.98 12.12
C PRO A 25 -38.56 -45.75 11.52
N ALA A 26 -37.75 -46.34 12.39
CA ALA A 26 -36.58 -47.13 11.99
C ALA A 26 -37.01 -48.48 11.38
N LEU A 27 -36.34 -48.88 10.31
CA LEU A 27 -36.39 -50.24 9.80
C LEU A 27 -35.54 -51.14 10.70
N ALA A 28 -36.16 -52.14 11.31
CA ALA A 28 -35.49 -53.21 12.02
C ALA A 28 -35.74 -54.53 11.28
N GLU A 29 -34.68 -55.25 10.95
CA GLU A 29 -34.75 -56.61 10.40
C GLU A 29 -34.93 -57.62 11.54
N SER A 30 -35.93 -58.50 11.44
CA SER A 30 -35.77 -59.93 11.80
C SER A 30 -37.02 -60.77 11.45
N ASP A 31 -36.77 -61.71 10.54
CA ASP A 31 -37.24 -63.10 10.48
C ASP A 31 -38.71 -63.56 10.44
N ALA A 32 -38.89 -64.53 9.53
CA ALA A 32 -39.72 -65.72 9.59
C ALA A 32 -41.21 -65.65 10.04
N GLY A 33 -42.08 -65.43 9.04
CA GLY A 33 -43.22 -66.31 8.80
C GLY A 33 -44.52 -66.04 9.57
N HIS A 34 -45.58 -65.75 8.82
CA HIS A 34 -46.84 -66.52 8.78
C HIS A 34 -47.71 -65.98 7.64
N ALA A 35 -48.21 -66.86 6.77
CA ALA A 35 -49.05 -66.44 5.65
C ALA A 35 -50.51 -66.24 6.11
N HIS A 36 -50.98 -64.98 6.14
CA HIS A 36 -52.40 -64.67 6.24
C HIS A 36 -52.82 -63.66 5.17
N ALA A 37 -53.75 -64.10 4.31
CA ALA A 37 -54.33 -63.27 3.28
C ALA A 37 -55.19 -62.15 3.89
N TYR A 38 -54.87 -60.89 3.58
CA TYR A 38 -55.74 -59.77 3.92
C TYR A 38 -56.89 -59.68 2.92
N GLN A 39 -58.09 -59.97 3.41
CA GLN A 39 -59.33 -59.76 2.68
C GLN A 39 -59.62 -58.28 2.51
N ASP A 40 -60.06 -57.91 1.31
CA ASP A 40 -60.55 -56.59 0.97
C ASP A 40 -61.79 -56.24 1.81
N LYS A 41 -61.72 -55.14 2.58
CA LYS A 41 -62.82 -54.64 3.40
C LYS A 41 -62.98 -53.13 3.21
N ASN A 42 -63.88 -52.78 2.30
CA ASN A 42 -64.39 -51.42 2.08
C ASN A 42 -64.67 -50.67 3.41
N PRO A 43 -64.04 -49.51 3.65
CA PRO A 43 -64.53 -48.55 4.62
C PRO A 43 -65.78 -47.83 4.08
N MET A 44 -66.74 -47.57 4.96
CA MET A 44 -68.03 -46.95 4.60
C MET A 44 -67.87 -45.55 3.99
N VAL A 45 -68.64 -45.27 2.93
CA VAL A 45 -68.81 -43.90 2.40
C VAL A 45 -69.63 -43.08 3.38
N VAL A 46 -68.96 -42.39 4.31
CA VAL A 46 -69.58 -41.39 5.18
C VAL A 46 -69.98 -40.19 4.32
N LYS A 47 -71.28 -39.93 4.21
CA LYS A 47 -71.78 -38.76 3.47
C LYS A 47 -71.43 -37.49 4.27
N PRO A 48 -70.74 -36.49 3.66
CA PRO A 48 -70.32 -35.29 4.38
C PRO A 48 -71.53 -34.51 4.91
N SER A 49 -71.38 -33.94 6.10
CA SER A 49 -72.39 -33.14 6.81
C SER A 49 -72.80 -31.90 6.01
N LYS A 50 -73.93 -31.28 6.38
CA LYS A 50 -74.39 -30.00 5.79
C LYS A 50 -73.33 -28.90 5.89
N GLN A 51 -72.52 -28.91 6.95
CA GLN A 51 -71.51 -27.88 7.22
C GLN A 51 -70.25 -28.10 6.37
N GLU A 52 -69.76 -29.34 6.27
CA GLU A 52 -68.66 -29.70 5.37
C GLU A 52 -69.02 -29.50 3.90
N ARG A 53 -70.27 -29.79 3.49
CA ARG A 53 -70.76 -29.48 2.14
C ARG A 53 -70.74 -27.99 1.86
N LYS A 54 -71.17 -27.15 2.81
CA LYS A 54 -71.15 -25.69 2.67
C LYS A 54 -69.72 -25.13 2.58
N ILE A 55 -68.79 -25.68 3.37
CA ILE A 55 -67.36 -25.34 3.33
C ILE A 55 -66.74 -25.77 1.99
N MET A 56 -67.00 -27.00 1.53
CA MET A 56 -66.55 -27.46 0.21
C MET A 56 -67.15 -26.65 -0.94
N GLU A 57 -68.41 -26.22 -0.85
CA GLU A 57 -69.04 -25.40 -1.89
C GLU A 57 -68.47 -23.97 -1.90
N GLN A 58 -68.16 -23.38 -0.73
CA GLN A 58 -67.40 -22.13 -0.67
C GLN A 58 -65.99 -22.29 -1.24
N ALA A 59 -65.25 -23.33 -0.86
CA ALA A 59 -63.91 -23.62 -1.39
C ALA A 59 -63.92 -23.85 -2.92
N ARG A 60 -64.97 -24.49 -3.44
CA ARG A 60 -65.17 -24.72 -4.88
C ARG A 60 -65.62 -23.46 -5.65
N LYS A 61 -66.21 -22.48 -4.97
CA LYS A 61 -66.53 -21.14 -5.51
C LYS A 61 -65.36 -20.15 -5.40
N SER A 62 -64.40 -20.38 -4.52
CA SER A 62 -63.16 -19.59 -4.41
C SER A 62 -62.01 -20.11 -5.27
N LEU A 63 -62.17 -21.25 -5.94
CA LEU A 63 -61.25 -21.73 -6.97
C LEU A 63 -61.60 -21.06 -8.31
N PRO A 64 -60.62 -20.50 -9.05
CA PRO A 64 -60.87 -19.95 -10.38
C PRO A 64 -61.36 -21.06 -11.35
N PRO A 65 -62.20 -20.73 -12.34
CA PRO A 65 -62.82 -21.72 -13.22
C PRO A 65 -61.77 -22.52 -13.99
N LEU A 66 -61.84 -23.85 -13.88
CA LEU A 66 -60.99 -24.80 -14.62
C LEU A 66 -61.32 -24.88 -16.12
N SER A 67 -62.44 -24.28 -16.56
CA SER A 67 -62.87 -24.25 -17.96
C SER A 67 -62.51 -22.91 -18.62
N GLY A 68 -61.26 -22.83 -19.05
CA GLY A 68 -60.71 -21.82 -19.94
C GLY A 68 -59.35 -22.32 -20.42
N PRO A 69 -58.86 -21.93 -21.61
CA PRO A 69 -57.52 -22.31 -22.03
C PRO A 69 -56.52 -21.76 -21.02
N ARG A 70 -55.91 -22.65 -20.22
CA ARG A 70 -54.79 -22.29 -19.36
C ARG A 70 -53.68 -21.81 -20.29
N ALA A 71 -53.39 -20.52 -20.27
CA ALA A 71 -52.10 -20.04 -20.75
C ALA A 71 -51.04 -20.88 -20.02
N SER A 72 -50.22 -21.60 -20.79
CA SER A 72 -49.10 -22.35 -20.20
C SER A 72 -48.25 -21.39 -19.38
N ALA A 73 -47.66 -21.85 -18.28
CA ALA A 73 -46.63 -21.08 -17.59
C ALA A 73 -45.44 -20.73 -18.51
N THR A 74 -45.31 -21.45 -19.64
CA THR A 74 -44.36 -21.20 -20.72
C THR A 74 -44.92 -20.41 -21.92
N ALA A 75 -46.20 -20.00 -21.92
CA ALA A 75 -46.84 -19.43 -23.11
C ALA A 75 -46.29 -18.05 -23.52
N ASN A 76 -45.63 -17.34 -22.59
CA ASN A 76 -44.94 -16.07 -22.84
C ASN A 76 -43.41 -16.20 -22.76
N LEU A 77 -42.86 -17.42 -22.64
CA LEU A 77 -41.42 -17.66 -22.72
C LEU A 77 -41.07 -17.92 -24.18
N ASP A 78 -40.15 -17.13 -24.73
CA ASP A 78 -39.57 -17.43 -26.03
C ASP A 78 -38.71 -18.71 -25.89
N PRO A 79 -38.96 -19.79 -26.65
CA PRO A 79 -38.11 -20.99 -26.62
C PRO A 79 -36.64 -20.73 -26.97
N ARG A 80 -36.30 -19.56 -27.52
CA ARG A 80 -34.92 -19.12 -27.81
C ARG A 80 -34.33 -18.16 -26.77
N SER A 81 -35.13 -17.61 -25.86
CA SER A 81 -34.62 -16.74 -24.79
C SER A 81 -33.84 -17.55 -23.77
N ASP A 82 -32.68 -17.04 -23.37
CA ASP A 82 -31.91 -17.57 -22.26
C ASP A 82 -32.65 -17.32 -20.94
N ALA A 83 -33.20 -18.38 -20.33
CA ALA A 83 -33.87 -18.27 -19.04
C ALA A 83 -32.85 -17.99 -17.91
N GLU A 84 -33.08 -16.91 -17.16
CA GLU A 84 -32.19 -16.45 -16.08
C GLU A 84 -31.95 -17.54 -15.03
N LEU A 85 -30.67 -17.79 -14.73
CA LEU A 85 -30.15 -18.81 -13.81
C LEU A 85 -30.56 -20.27 -14.14
N SER A 86 -30.89 -20.57 -15.39
CA SER A 86 -31.21 -21.93 -15.84
C SER A 86 -29.97 -22.82 -15.99
N PHE A 87 -30.08 -24.12 -15.70
CA PHE A 87 -29.01 -25.07 -15.98
C PHE A 87 -29.06 -25.52 -17.45
N SER A 88 -27.93 -25.49 -18.13
CA SER A 88 -27.77 -26.02 -19.50
C SER A 88 -26.55 -26.93 -19.61
N ILE A 89 -26.55 -27.77 -20.65
CA ILE A 89 -25.38 -28.54 -21.09
C ILE A 89 -25.02 -27.99 -22.47
N LEU A 90 -23.83 -27.42 -22.60
CA LEU A 90 -23.37 -26.77 -23.83
C LEU A 90 -22.10 -27.44 -24.36
N PRO A 91 -21.92 -27.56 -25.68
CA PRO A 91 -20.64 -27.95 -26.25
C PRO A 91 -19.56 -26.94 -25.85
N VAL A 92 -18.36 -27.43 -25.52
CA VAL A 92 -17.23 -26.54 -25.15
C VAL A 92 -16.81 -25.60 -26.30
N SER A 93 -17.19 -25.92 -27.54
CA SER A 93 -17.05 -25.06 -28.72
C SER A 93 -17.96 -23.83 -28.72
N GLU A 94 -19.10 -23.88 -28.03
CA GLU A 94 -20.08 -22.78 -27.94
C GLU A 94 -19.80 -21.79 -26.82
N ILE A 95 -18.78 -22.07 -26.00
CA ILE A 95 -18.35 -21.17 -24.93
C ILE A 95 -16.97 -20.60 -25.30
N VAL A 96 -16.86 -19.27 -25.36
CA VAL A 96 -15.60 -18.54 -25.63
C VAL A 96 -15.18 -17.75 -24.39
N ALA A 97 -13.88 -17.51 -24.23
CA ALA A 97 -13.40 -16.72 -23.10
C ALA A 97 -13.88 -15.27 -23.24
N TYR A 98 -14.25 -14.64 -22.13
CA TYR A 98 -14.67 -13.24 -22.15
C TYR A 98 -13.47 -12.32 -22.49
N GLY A 99 -13.59 -11.56 -23.57
CA GLY A 99 -12.48 -10.79 -24.16
C GLY A 99 -11.96 -9.65 -23.30
N HIS A 100 -12.84 -8.98 -22.54
CA HIS A 100 -12.45 -7.89 -21.62
C HIS A 100 -12.12 -8.39 -20.22
N ASN A 101 -11.52 -9.58 -20.11
CA ASN A 101 -11.02 -10.09 -18.83
C ASN A 101 -10.00 -9.10 -18.23
N PRO A 102 -10.22 -8.55 -17.02
CA PRO A 102 -9.27 -7.62 -16.41
C PRO A 102 -7.89 -8.26 -16.24
N ARG A 103 -7.85 -9.56 -15.93
CA ARG A 103 -6.64 -10.35 -15.74
C ARG A 103 -5.98 -10.72 -17.07
N GLN A 104 -4.68 -10.45 -17.19
CA GLN A 104 -3.83 -10.84 -18.32
C GLN A 104 -2.75 -11.87 -17.95
N GLY A 105 -2.29 -11.92 -16.69
CA GLY A 105 -1.34 -12.95 -16.26
C GLY A 105 -1.98 -14.34 -16.17
N GLN A 106 -1.21 -15.39 -16.46
CA GLN A 106 -1.61 -16.78 -16.19
C GLN A 106 -1.95 -16.93 -14.70
N ASN A 107 -2.82 -17.89 -14.36
CA ASN A 107 -3.14 -18.17 -12.96
C ASN A 107 -1.93 -18.84 -12.28
N PRO A 108 -1.39 -18.32 -11.15
CA PRO A 108 -0.28 -18.97 -10.44
C PRO A 108 -0.58 -20.41 -10.01
N ARG A 109 -1.86 -20.77 -9.83
CA ARG A 109 -2.32 -22.13 -9.51
C ARG A 109 -2.91 -22.84 -10.73
N TYR A 110 -2.44 -22.53 -11.95
CA TYR A 110 -2.96 -23.12 -13.18
C TYR A 110 -2.83 -24.63 -13.18
N ASP A 111 -1.64 -25.15 -12.85
CA ASP A 111 -1.35 -26.58 -12.92
C ASP A 111 -2.07 -27.37 -11.83
N GLU A 112 -2.15 -26.82 -10.60
CA GLU A 112 -2.96 -27.37 -9.50
C GLU A 112 -4.45 -27.46 -9.91
N LEU A 113 -4.99 -26.38 -10.50
CA LEU A 113 -6.37 -26.32 -10.96
C LEU A 113 -6.62 -27.27 -12.15
N LYS A 114 -5.65 -27.42 -13.05
CA LYS A 114 -5.71 -28.36 -14.18
C LYS A 114 -5.68 -29.81 -13.70
N ALA A 115 -4.82 -30.14 -12.74
CA ALA A 115 -4.77 -31.46 -12.10
C ALA A 115 -6.09 -31.79 -11.38
N SER A 116 -6.62 -30.86 -10.57
CA SER A 116 -7.90 -31.04 -9.87
C SER A 116 -9.07 -31.21 -10.86
N ILE A 117 -9.17 -30.37 -11.90
CA ILE A 117 -10.22 -30.52 -12.92
C ILE A 117 -10.07 -31.85 -13.69
N LYS A 118 -8.84 -32.29 -13.99
CA LYS A 118 -8.60 -33.59 -14.65
C LYS A 118 -9.01 -34.78 -13.78
N ALA A 119 -8.88 -34.69 -12.45
CA ALA A 119 -9.34 -35.71 -11.52
C ALA A 119 -10.88 -35.66 -11.35
N ASP A 120 -11.40 -34.57 -10.80
CA ASP A 120 -12.76 -34.47 -10.26
C ASP A 120 -13.78 -33.82 -11.22
N GLY A 121 -13.32 -33.29 -12.35
CA GLY A 121 -14.11 -32.46 -13.26
C GLY A 121 -14.28 -31.02 -12.75
N ILE A 122 -15.17 -30.26 -13.40
CA ILE A 122 -15.47 -28.88 -12.99
C ILE A 122 -16.46 -28.90 -11.81
N THR A 123 -15.94 -28.86 -10.59
CA THR A 123 -16.74 -28.87 -9.35
C THR A 123 -17.56 -27.58 -9.16
N ASN A 124 -16.97 -26.42 -9.45
CA ASN A 124 -17.65 -25.12 -9.40
C ASN A 124 -18.08 -24.70 -10.82
N ILE A 125 -19.38 -24.89 -11.09
CA ILE A 125 -20.05 -24.70 -12.39
C ILE A 125 -19.81 -23.29 -12.95
N LEU A 126 -19.65 -23.18 -14.28
CA LEU A 126 -19.51 -21.89 -14.95
C LEU A 126 -20.88 -21.23 -15.13
N THR A 127 -21.03 -19.99 -14.68
CA THR A 127 -22.11 -19.11 -15.11
C THR A 127 -21.71 -18.46 -16.44
N VAL A 128 -22.57 -18.53 -17.44
CA VAL A 128 -22.32 -18.02 -18.80
C VAL A 128 -23.46 -17.12 -19.29
N THR A 129 -23.15 -16.23 -20.22
CA THR A 129 -24.06 -15.23 -20.79
C THR A 129 -23.66 -14.88 -22.23
N ARG A 130 -24.58 -14.38 -23.06
CA ARG A 130 -24.33 -13.99 -24.46
C ARG A 130 -25.20 -12.79 -24.85
N ARG A 131 -24.68 -11.88 -25.68
CA ARG A 131 -25.34 -10.62 -26.05
C ARG A 131 -26.62 -10.85 -26.86
N SER A 132 -26.58 -11.78 -27.80
CA SER A 132 -27.69 -12.18 -28.66
C SER A 132 -27.80 -13.70 -28.77
N VAL A 133 -28.90 -14.18 -29.33
CA VAL A 133 -29.16 -15.63 -29.52
C VAL A 133 -28.26 -16.29 -30.58
N ASP A 134 -27.59 -15.49 -31.41
CA ASP A 134 -26.64 -15.96 -32.44
C ASP A 134 -25.17 -15.92 -31.94
N ASP A 135 -24.92 -15.29 -30.80
CA ASP A 135 -23.60 -15.21 -30.18
C ASP A 135 -23.25 -16.48 -29.39
N LYS A 136 -21.93 -16.73 -29.29
CA LYS A 136 -21.36 -17.72 -28.38
C LYS A 136 -21.44 -17.25 -26.93
N TYR A 137 -21.60 -18.21 -26.02
CA TYR A 137 -21.62 -17.96 -24.59
C TYR A 137 -20.25 -17.53 -24.07
N THR A 138 -20.24 -16.62 -23.12
CA THR A 138 -19.04 -16.13 -22.41
C THR A 138 -19.22 -16.29 -20.91
N PRO A 139 -18.17 -16.60 -20.11
CA PRO A 139 -18.28 -16.63 -18.66
C PRO A 139 -18.70 -15.26 -18.09
N TYR A 140 -19.75 -15.26 -17.25
CA TYR A 140 -20.35 -14.04 -16.68
C TYR A 140 -19.48 -13.42 -15.57
N GLY A 141 -18.83 -14.25 -14.75
CA GLY A 141 -18.02 -13.80 -13.61
C GLY A 141 -17.01 -14.88 -13.23
N GLY A 142 -15.73 -14.61 -13.48
CA GLY A 142 -14.66 -15.61 -13.41
C GLY A 142 -14.85 -16.75 -14.41
N GLY A 143 -14.10 -17.84 -14.21
CA GLY A 143 -14.28 -19.08 -14.98
C GLY A 143 -13.54 -19.15 -16.32
N ASN A 144 -12.99 -18.06 -16.87
CA ASN A 144 -12.14 -18.09 -18.07
C ASN A 144 -11.02 -19.14 -17.98
N THR A 145 -10.29 -19.21 -16.85
CA THR A 145 -9.25 -20.24 -16.62
C THR A 145 -9.82 -21.66 -16.61
N ARG A 146 -11.01 -21.87 -16.04
CA ARG A 146 -11.66 -23.20 -16.02
C ARG A 146 -12.10 -23.62 -17.42
N LEU A 147 -12.59 -22.68 -18.23
CA LEU A 147 -12.93 -22.90 -19.63
C LEU A 147 -11.69 -23.21 -20.47
N GLN A 148 -10.58 -22.52 -20.25
CA GLN A 148 -9.31 -22.81 -20.92
C GLN A 148 -8.83 -24.23 -20.60
N ILE A 149 -8.78 -24.58 -19.32
CA ILE A 149 -8.41 -25.93 -18.86
C ILE A 149 -9.32 -27.00 -19.49
N ALA A 150 -10.64 -26.78 -19.52
CA ALA A 150 -11.58 -27.71 -20.13
C ALA A 150 -11.34 -27.90 -21.64
N LYS A 151 -11.01 -26.81 -22.36
CA LYS A 151 -10.64 -26.88 -23.78
C LYS A 151 -9.33 -27.62 -24.02
N GLU A 152 -8.32 -27.39 -23.17
CA GLU A 152 -7.05 -28.11 -23.22
C GLU A 152 -7.24 -29.60 -22.95
N LEU A 153 -7.98 -29.99 -21.90
CA LEU A 153 -8.26 -31.38 -21.57
C LEU A 153 -9.09 -32.09 -22.66
N PHE A 154 -10.03 -31.39 -23.29
CA PHE A 154 -10.75 -31.91 -24.45
C PHE A 154 -9.83 -32.12 -25.66
N ALA A 155 -8.90 -31.17 -25.93
CA ALA A 155 -7.90 -31.29 -26.99
C ALA A 155 -6.85 -32.39 -26.70
N GLU A 156 -6.53 -32.65 -25.42
CA GLU A 156 -5.77 -33.82 -24.96
C GLU A 156 -6.54 -35.15 -25.12
N GLY A 157 -7.81 -35.11 -25.54
CA GLY A 157 -8.65 -36.27 -25.88
C GLY A 157 -9.69 -36.65 -24.82
N ASP A 158 -9.75 -35.96 -23.67
CA ASP A 158 -10.70 -36.28 -22.59
C ASP A 158 -12.13 -35.83 -22.96
N GLN A 159 -12.90 -36.78 -23.46
CA GLN A 159 -14.28 -36.56 -23.94
C GLN A 159 -15.24 -36.07 -22.85
N ARG A 160 -14.89 -36.18 -21.55
CA ARG A 160 -15.71 -35.63 -20.45
C ARG A 160 -15.89 -34.11 -20.56
N PHE A 161 -14.96 -33.42 -21.22
CA PHE A 161 -14.99 -31.96 -21.40
C PHE A 161 -15.58 -31.51 -22.75
N ALA A 162 -16.05 -32.43 -23.60
CA ALA A 162 -16.73 -32.09 -24.85
C ALA A 162 -18.02 -31.28 -24.63
N GLN A 163 -18.69 -31.55 -23.50
CA GLN A 163 -19.94 -30.92 -23.08
C GLN A 163 -19.77 -30.42 -21.64
N LEU A 164 -20.07 -29.15 -21.39
CA LEU A 164 -19.96 -28.54 -20.06
C LEU A 164 -21.34 -28.24 -19.49
N ARG A 165 -21.57 -28.66 -18.25
CA ARG A 165 -22.70 -28.18 -17.45
C ARG A 165 -22.43 -26.74 -17.04
N VAL A 166 -23.37 -25.86 -17.33
CA VAL A 166 -23.30 -24.41 -17.05
C VAL A 166 -24.59 -23.91 -16.40
N ILE A 167 -24.53 -22.72 -15.82
CA ILE A 167 -25.69 -21.89 -15.47
C ILE A 167 -25.76 -20.78 -16.51
N VAL A 168 -26.87 -20.65 -17.22
CA VAL A 168 -27.11 -19.57 -18.17
C VAL A 168 -27.68 -18.36 -17.42
N LYS A 169 -27.18 -17.17 -17.76
CA LYS A 169 -27.59 -15.88 -17.23
C LYS A 169 -27.91 -14.93 -18.38
N GLU A 170 -29.03 -14.23 -18.28
CA GLU A 170 -29.42 -13.18 -19.21
C GLU A 170 -28.34 -12.10 -19.29
N TRP A 171 -28.13 -11.51 -20.47
CA TRP A 171 -27.09 -10.51 -20.70
C TRP A 171 -27.40 -9.19 -19.98
N PRO A 172 -26.57 -8.77 -19.01
CA PRO A 172 -26.86 -7.61 -18.17
C PRO A 172 -26.27 -6.28 -18.70
N GLY A 173 -25.58 -6.29 -19.84
CA GLY A 173 -24.65 -5.25 -20.26
C GLY A 173 -23.17 -5.60 -19.98
N ASP A 174 -22.27 -5.04 -20.78
CA ASP A 174 -20.82 -5.24 -20.63
C ASP A 174 -20.32 -4.70 -19.30
N ALA A 175 -20.81 -3.53 -18.89
CA ALA A 175 -20.39 -2.88 -17.65
C ALA A 175 -20.63 -3.82 -16.44
N GLN A 176 -21.73 -4.56 -16.44
CA GLN A 176 -22.04 -5.50 -15.39
C GLN A 176 -21.20 -6.79 -15.47
N VAL A 177 -20.90 -7.31 -16.67
CA VAL A 177 -20.02 -8.47 -16.85
C VAL A 177 -18.57 -8.15 -16.45
N ILE A 178 -18.02 -7.01 -16.89
CA ILE A 178 -16.68 -6.53 -16.49
C ILE A 178 -16.58 -6.42 -14.97
N THR A 179 -17.61 -5.86 -14.33
CA THR A 179 -17.62 -5.71 -12.87
C THR A 179 -17.68 -7.07 -12.16
N ALA A 180 -18.46 -8.03 -12.66
CA ALA A 180 -18.51 -9.37 -12.09
C ALA A 180 -17.15 -10.08 -12.16
N HIS A 181 -16.40 -9.93 -13.26
CA HIS A 181 -15.00 -10.43 -13.34
C HIS A 181 -14.06 -9.67 -12.39
N LEU A 182 -14.20 -8.35 -12.24
CA LEU A 182 -13.39 -7.57 -11.31
C LEU A 182 -13.60 -8.00 -9.85
N VAL A 183 -14.85 -8.13 -9.40
CA VAL A 183 -15.19 -8.53 -8.02
C VAL A 183 -14.64 -9.91 -7.70
N GLU A 184 -14.82 -10.88 -8.60
CA GLU A 184 -14.29 -12.25 -8.43
C GLU A 184 -12.76 -12.28 -8.35
N ASN A 185 -12.07 -11.46 -9.15
CA ASN A 185 -10.61 -11.35 -9.10
C ASN A 185 -10.11 -10.60 -7.84
N GLU A 186 -10.83 -9.58 -7.35
CA GLU A 186 -10.48 -8.91 -6.09
C GLU A 186 -10.60 -9.85 -4.89
N LEU A 187 -11.63 -10.71 -4.84
CA LEU A 187 -11.81 -11.71 -3.79
C LEU A 187 -10.70 -12.77 -3.74
N ARG A 188 -10.01 -13.00 -4.87
CA ARG A 188 -8.89 -13.93 -5.00
C ARG A 188 -7.53 -13.29 -4.69
N ALA A 189 -7.49 -11.96 -4.52
CA ALA A 189 -6.31 -11.15 -4.21
C ALA A 189 -5.14 -11.27 -5.21
N ASP A 190 -5.39 -11.76 -6.43
CA ASP A 190 -4.36 -12.07 -7.43
C ASP A 190 -4.41 -11.17 -8.69
N ILE A 191 -4.97 -9.96 -8.53
CA ILE A 191 -5.10 -8.94 -9.57
C ILE A 191 -4.25 -7.70 -9.26
N THR A 192 -3.42 -7.31 -10.23
CA THR A 192 -2.47 -6.18 -10.12
C THR A 192 -3.15 -4.81 -10.12
N PHE A 193 -2.42 -3.76 -9.72
CA PHE A 193 -2.89 -2.37 -9.82
C PHE A 193 -3.33 -2.01 -11.24
N TRP A 194 -2.55 -2.40 -12.25
CA TRP A 194 -2.83 -2.14 -13.66
C TRP A 194 -4.08 -2.83 -14.17
N GLU A 195 -4.28 -4.11 -13.83
CA GLU A 195 -5.46 -4.87 -14.22
C GLU A 195 -6.73 -4.29 -13.59
N LYS A 196 -6.68 -3.83 -12.34
CA LYS A 196 -7.77 -3.05 -11.72
C LYS A 196 -8.00 -1.73 -12.47
N ALA A 197 -6.94 -0.99 -12.77
CA ALA A 197 -7.03 0.31 -13.42
C ALA A 197 -7.69 0.20 -14.82
N ARG A 198 -7.23 -0.75 -15.64
CA ARG A 198 -7.80 -1.03 -16.95
C ARG A 198 -9.23 -1.57 -16.86
N GLY A 199 -9.53 -2.46 -15.91
CA GLY A 199 -10.89 -2.96 -15.74
C GLY A 199 -11.88 -1.84 -15.35
N VAL A 200 -11.49 -0.93 -14.47
CA VAL A 200 -12.29 0.26 -14.12
C VAL A 200 -12.41 1.23 -15.30
N HIS A 201 -11.36 1.37 -16.13
CA HIS A 201 -11.42 2.17 -17.35
C HIS A 201 -12.41 1.57 -18.37
N GLN A 202 -12.33 0.26 -18.65
CA GLN A 202 -13.28 -0.41 -19.56
C GLN A 202 -14.70 -0.33 -19.01
N PHE A 203 -14.89 -0.56 -17.71
CA PHE A 203 -16.19 -0.37 -17.06
C PHE A 203 -16.77 1.02 -17.27
N ARG A 204 -15.95 2.09 -17.14
CA ARG A 204 -16.38 3.46 -17.44
C ARG A 204 -16.82 3.57 -18.91
N VAL A 205 -15.99 3.14 -19.85
CA VAL A 205 -16.26 3.27 -21.30
C VAL A 205 -17.55 2.55 -21.70
N GLU A 206 -17.74 1.30 -21.26
CA GLU A 206 -18.95 0.54 -21.59
C GLU A 206 -20.19 1.12 -20.91
N LEU A 207 -20.08 1.59 -19.67
CA LEU A 207 -21.23 2.19 -18.97
C LEU A 207 -21.60 3.57 -19.55
N GLU A 208 -20.63 4.35 -20.03
CA GLU A 208 -20.87 5.59 -20.77
C GLU A 208 -21.52 5.33 -22.13
N HIS A 209 -21.14 4.22 -22.79
CA HIS A 209 -21.77 3.76 -24.03
C HIS A 209 -23.21 3.27 -23.79
N GLU A 210 -23.45 2.43 -22.77
CA GLU A 210 -24.78 1.93 -22.37
C GLU A 210 -25.74 3.05 -21.93
N GLN A 211 -25.23 4.09 -21.25
CA GLN A 211 -26.04 5.23 -20.79
C GLN A 211 -26.10 6.40 -21.80
N HIS A 212 -25.34 6.32 -22.90
CA HIS A 212 -25.15 7.40 -23.88
C HIS A 212 -24.76 8.75 -23.25
N LYS A 213 -23.98 8.74 -22.16
CA LYS A 213 -23.62 9.92 -21.37
C LYS A 213 -22.25 9.72 -20.68
N PRO A 214 -21.35 10.74 -20.69
CA PRO A 214 -20.12 10.69 -19.91
C PRO A 214 -20.38 10.69 -18.39
N LEU A 215 -19.55 9.97 -17.64
CA LEU A 215 -19.64 9.82 -16.19
C LEU A 215 -18.65 10.73 -15.47
N THR A 216 -19.14 11.50 -14.50
CA THR A 216 -18.25 12.17 -13.54
C THR A 216 -17.58 11.14 -12.61
N ALA A 217 -16.43 11.49 -12.04
CA ALA A 217 -15.73 10.62 -11.08
C ALA A 217 -16.59 10.26 -9.84
N GLY A 218 -17.54 11.12 -9.47
CA GLY A 218 -18.50 10.85 -8.39
C GLY A 218 -19.58 9.84 -8.78
N GLU A 219 -20.10 9.93 -10.01
CA GLU A 219 -21.03 8.93 -10.56
C GLU A 219 -20.34 7.58 -10.71
N LEU A 220 -19.16 7.53 -11.36
CA LEU A 220 -18.37 6.30 -11.53
C LEU A 220 -18.09 5.59 -10.20
N ASN A 221 -17.74 6.33 -9.14
CA ASN A 221 -17.56 5.78 -7.80
C ASN A 221 -18.85 5.16 -7.22
N ARG A 222 -20.00 5.82 -7.41
CA ARG A 222 -21.30 5.28 -6.97
C ARG A 222 -21.67 4.00 -7.73
N GLU A 223 -21.45 3.98 -9.05
CA GLU A 223 -21.76 2.83 -9.91
C GLU A 223 -20.89 1.61 -9.60
N LEU A 224 -19.60 1.81 -9.29
CA LEU A 224 -18.68 0.76 -8.83
C LEU A 224 -19.10 0.21 -7.46
N ARG A 225 -19.40 1.10 -6.50
CA ARG A 225 -19.86 0.71 -5.14
C ARG A 225 -21.16 -0.07 -5.15
N GLY A 226 -22.12 0.35 -5.96
CA GLY A 226 -23.40 -0.35 -6.13
C GLY A 226 -23.26 -1.79 -6.64
N ARG A 227 -22.12 -2.12 -7.25
CA ARG A 227 -21.78 -3.45 -7.81
C ARG A 227 -20.72 -4.19 -6.99
N GLY A 228 -20.38 -3.72 -5.79
CA GLY A 228 -19.48 -4.40 -4.84
C GLY A 228 -18.01 -3.95 -4.86
N LEU A 229 -17.61 -3.04 -5.76
CA LEU A 229 -16.23 -2.51 -5.82
C LEU A 229 -16.11 -1.21 -5.01
N ASN A 230 -15.57 -1.30 -3.78
CA ASN A 230 -15.45 -0.14 -2.88
C ASN A 230 -14.11 0.58 -3.00
N TYR A 231 -13.85 1.20 -4.16
CA TYR A 231 -12.69 2.06 -4.33
C TYR A 231 -12.93 3.47 -3.73
N GLY A 232 -11.83 4.14 -3.36
CA GLY A 232 -11.85 5.56 -3.01
C GLY A 232 -11.78 6.45 -4.26
N VAL A 233 -12.36 7.65 -4.22
CA VAL A 233 -12.33 8.60 -5.35
C VAL A 233 -10.90 8.91 -5.81
N LYS A 234 -9.95 9.08 -4.88
CA LYS A 234 -8.52 9.25 -5.20
C LYS A 234 -7.95 8.05 -5.97
N THR A 235 -8.33 6.83 -5.61
CA THR A 235 -7.90 5.60 -6.29
C THR A 235 -8.47 5.52 -7.71
N ILE A 236 -9.76 5.86 -7.90
CA ILE A 236 -10.39 5.90 -9.23
C ILE A 236 -9.71 6.94 -10.13
N GLN A 237 -9.34 8.11 -9.59
CA GLN A 237 -8.52 9.09 -10.31
C GLN A 237 -7.11 8.59 -10.63
N ASN A 238 -6.48 7.81 -9.74
CA ASN A 238 -5.18 7.18 -10.02
C ASN A 238 -5.29 6.14 -11.14
N PHE A 239 -6.38 5.36 -11.18
CA PHE A 239 -6.66 4.39 -12.25
C PHE A 239 -6.86 5.08 -13.61
N ALA A 240 -7.65 6.15 -13.65
CA ALA A 240 -7.82 6.97 -14.86
C ALA A 240 -6.48 7.56 -15.31
N PHE A 241 -5.73 8.19 -14.39
CA PHE A 241 -4.41 8.76 -14.71
C PHE A 241 -3.42 7.72 -15.25
N ALA A 242 -3.34 6.55 -14.61
CA ALA A 242 -2.45 5.47 -15.05
C ALA A 242 -2.83 4.95 -16.44
N THR A 243 -4.13 4.74 -16.70
CA THR A 243 -4.60 4.23 -18.01
C THR A 243 -4.54 5.27 -19.13
N GLU A 244 -4.70 6.55 -18.83
CA GLU A 244 -4.73 7.63 -19.84
C GLU A 244 -3.36 8.26 -20.11
N GLN A 245 -2.46 8.32 -19.10
CA GLN A 245 -1.16 8.99 -19.21
C GLN A 245 0.04 8.05 -19.10
N MET A 246 -0.12 6.84 -18.54
CA MET A 246 1.00 5.93 -18.22
C MET A 246 0.85 4.50 -18.79
N ALA A 247 -0.08 4.29 -19.73
CA ALA A 247 -0.34 2.99 -20.34
C ALA A 247 0.90 2.21 -20.86
N PRO A 248 1.94 2.84 -21.43
CA PRO A 248 3.09 2.11 -21.96
C PRO A 248 3.85 1.27 -20.92
N VAL A 249 4.01 1.80 -19.70
CA VAL A 249 4.61 1.09 -18.54
C VAL A 249 3.56 0.45 -17.63
N GLY A 250 2.28 0.57 -17.98
CA GLY A 250 1.12 0.15 -17.20
C GLY A 250 1.28 -1.17 -16.44
N PRO A 251 1.61 -2.29 -17.10
CA PRO A 251 1.72 -3.61 -16.46
C PRO A 251 2.66 -3.72 -15.26
N TRP A 252 3.66 -2.83 -15.16
CA TRP A 252 4.66 -2.83 -14.08
C TRP A 252 4.41 -1.75 -13.02
N LEU A 253 3.34 -0.96 -13.16
CA LEU A 253 2.99 0.08 -12.19
C LEU A 253 2.51 -0.52 -10.86
N GLN A 254 3.19 -0.15 -9.78
CA GLN A 254 2.80 -0.52 -8.43
C GLN A 254 1.89 0.55 -7.80
N ALA A 255 0.84 0.13 -7.10
CA ALA A 255 -0.12 1.05 -6.47
C ALA A 255 0.56 2.08 -5.55
N ARG A 256 1.56 1.66 -4.76
CA ARG A 256 2.27 2.55 -3.84
C ARG A 256 3.06 3.63 -4.58
N ALA A 257 3.91 3.24 -5.53
CA ALA A 257 4.73 4.16 -6.32
C ALA A 257 3.88 5.19 -7.06
N VAL A 258 2.82 4.75 -7.75
CA VAL A 258 1.88 5.65 -8.44
C VAL A 258 1.21 6.63 -7.47
N ASN A 259 0.78 6.16 -6.29
CA ASN A 259 0.08 6.97 -5.30
C ASN A 259 0.99 8.02 -4.61
N GLU A 260 2.24 7.67 -4.34
CA GLU A 260 3.17 8.44 -3.50
C GLU A 260 4.13 9.32 -4.33
N VAL A 261 4.58 8.86 -5.50
CA VAL A 261 5.69 9.49 -6.24
C VAL A 261 5.36 9.76 -7.71
N THR A 262 4.89 8.75 -8.45
CA THR A 262 4.89 8.80 -9.91
C THR A 262 3.74 9.64 -10.47
N ARG A 263 2.49 9.53 -9.94
CA ARG A 263 1.38 10.40 -10.38
C ARG A 263 1.65 11.88 -10.09
N PRO A 264 2.02 12.32 -8.87
CA PRO A 264 2.23 13.74 -8.59
C PRO A 264 3.24 14.39 -9.54
N LYS A 265 4.39 13.74 -9.77
CA LYS A 265 5.45 14.27 -10.64
C LYS A 265 5.02 14.33 -12.10
N VAL A 266 4.46 13.25 -12.66
CA VAL A 266 4.03 13.25 -14.08
C VAL A 266 2.86 14.22 -14.31
N ALA A 267 1.94 14.37 -13.35
CA ALA A 267 0.87 15.34 -13.43
C ALA A 267 1.40 16.79 -13.46
N ALA A 268 2.39 17.11 -12.62
CA ALA A 268 3.01 18.43 -12.58
C ALA A 268 3.77 18.76 -13.88
N LEU A 269 4.46 17.78 -14.49
CA LEU A 269 5.06 17.97 -15.83
C LEU A 269 4.01 18.29 -16.89
N LEU A 270 2.91 17.52 -16.94
CA LEU A 270 1.82 17.74 -17.90
C LEU A 270 1.13 19.09 -17.69
N GLU A 271 0.92 19.53 -16.45
CA GLU A 271 0.35 20.84 -16.12
C GLU A 271 1.27 21.99 -16.55
N LEU A 272 2.58 21.87 -16.27
CA LEU A 272 3.57 22.85 -16.70
C LEU A 272 3.62 22.97 -18.23
N GLY A 273 3.63 21.85 -18.94
CA GLY A 273 3.56 21.85 -20.41
C GLY A 273 2.27 22.49 -20.94
N ALA A 274 1.13 22.24 -20.30
CA ALA A 274 -0.14 22.87 -20.67
C ALA A 274 -0.08 24.40 -20.47
N LYS A 275 0.42 24.89 -19.33
CA LYS A 275 0.61 26.32 -19.05
C LYS A 275 1.61 26.99 -20.00
N LEU A 276 2.65 26.28 -20.42
CA LEU A 276 3.66 26.77 -21.37
C LEU A 276 3.20 26.75 -22.84
N GLY A 277 2.05 26.13 -23.13
CA GLY A 277 1.47 26.01 -24.47
C GLY A 277 1.98 24.81 -25.27
N GLN A 278 2.71 23.88 -24.65
CA GLN A 278 3.33 22.71 -25.27
C GLN A 278 2.75 21.37 -24.77
N GLY A 279 1.61 21.39 -24.07
CA GLY A 279 1.06 20.21 -23.38
C GLY A 279 0.79 18.98 -24.26
N SER A 280 0.54 19.16 -25.56
CA SER A 280 0.38 18.02 -26.49
C SER A 280 1.74 17.39 -26.83
N ALA A 281 2.71 18.20 -27.25
CA ALA A 281 4.05 17.74 -27.62
C ALA A 281 4.78 17.14 -26.40
N LEU A 282 4.68 17.77 -25.24
CA LEU A 282 5.21 17.20 -23.99
C LEU A 282 4.55 15.86 -23.65
N ARG A 283 3.23 15.72 -23.78
CA ARG A 283 2.57 14.42 -23.55
C ARG A 283 3.13 13.34 -24.48
N GLU A 284 3.32 13.66 -25.75
CA GLU A 284 3.90 12.75 -26.75
C GLU A 284 5.33 12.33 -26.38
N GLN A 285 6.19 13.26 -25.99
CA GLN A 285 7.55 12.97 -25.53
C GLN A 285 7.58 12.10 -24.26
N LEU A 286 6.76 12.44 -23.25
CA LEU A 286 6.64 11.64 -22.03
C LEU A 286 6.13 10.23 -22.33
N GLN A 287 5.18 10.08 -23.26
CA GLN A 287 4.73 8.76 -23.73
C GLN A 287 5.83 7.99 -24.46
N ALA A 288 6.65 8.64 -25.31
CA ALA A 288 7.77 7.99 -26.01
C ALA A 288 8.83 7.43 -25.05
N VAL A 289 9.17 8.17 -23.99
CA VAL A 289 10.03 7.67 -22.90
C VAL A 289 9.39 6.45 -22.23
N MET A 290 8.12 6.52 -21.85
CA MET A 290 7.42 5.38 -21.23
C MET A 290 7.31 4.18 -22.17
N GLN A 291 7.14 4.36 -23.49
CA GLN A 291 7.17 3.25 -24.47
C GLN A 291 8.53 2.56 -24.48
N THR A 292 9.62 3.33 -24.47
CA THR A 292 10.98 2.77 -24.42
C THR A 292 11.19 1.89 -23.18
N TYR A 293 10.77 2.36 -22.00
CA TYR A 293 10.79 1.57 -20.76
C TYR A 293 9.87 0.34 -20.83
N GLY A 294 8.65 0.50 -21.35
CA GLY A 294 7.69 -0.58 -21.51
C GLY A 294 8.22 -1.69 -22.43
N ASP A 295 8.78 -1.34 -23.58
CA ASP A 295 9.33 -2.30 -24.55
C ASP A 295 10.59 -3.00 -24.04
N ALA A 296 11.46 -2.29 -23.31
CA ALA A 296 12.60 -2.92 -22.62
C ALA A 296 12.13 -3.97 -21.59
N LEU A 297 11.06 -3.69 -20.84
CA LEU A 297 10.48 -4.63 -19.89
C LEU A 297 9.75 -5.79 -20.58
N ARG A 298 9.05 -5.57 -21.70
CA ARG A 298 8.47 -6.65 -22.55
C ARG A 298 9.56 -7.57 -23.06
N LEU A 299 10.66 -7.00 -23.59
CA LEU A 299 11.78 -7.76 -24.12
C LEU A 299 12.49 -8.57 -23.02
N ARG A 300 12.69 -7.99 -21.83
CA ARG A 300 13.23 -8.70 -20.66
C ARG A 300 12.30 -9.82 -20.19
N ALA A 301 11.00 -9.57 -20.11
CA ALA A 301 10.00 -10.58 -19.75
C ALA A 301 10.08 -11.79 -20.68
N LYS A 302 10.08 -11.55 -22.00
CA LYS A 302 10.23 -12.59 -23.01
C LYS A 302 11.57 -13.32 -22.91
N SER A 303 12.67 -12.59 -22.73
CA SER A 303 14.00 -13.18 -22.60
C SER A 303 14.14 -14.10 -21.37
N ASN A 304 13.38 -13.82 -20.30
CA ASN A 304 13.32 -14.67 -19.11
C ASN A 304 12.55 -15.98 -19.30
N GLU A 305 11.70 -16.12 -20.33
CA GLU A 305 10.91 -17.33 -20.58
C GLU A 305 11.83 -18.53 -20.88
N ASP A 306 12.89 -18.29 -21.66
CA ASP A 306 13.89 -19.29 -22.06
C ASP A 306 14.98 -19.56 -21.00
N LEU A 307 15.04 -18.77 -19.92
CA LEU A 307 16.07 -18.86 -18.88
C LEU A 307 15.64 -19.70 -17.67
N GLU A 308 16.61 -20.36 -17.03
CA GLU A 308 16.40 -21.01 -15.73
C GLU A 308 16.08 -19.98 -14.64
N ALA A 309 15.34 -20.40 -13.60
CA ALA A 309 14.84 -19.51 -12.56
C ALA A 309 15.93 -18.70 -11.82
N ALA A 310 17.17 -19.22 -11.75
CA ALA A 310 18.31 -18.54 -11.15
C ALA A 310 18.96 -17.47 -12.05
N GLU A 311 18.72 -17.52 -13.36
CA GLU A 311 19.32 -16.61 -14.36
C GLU A 311 18.38 -15.47 -14.77
N ARG A 312 17.10 -15.55 -14.41
CA ARG A 312 16.07 -14.55 -14.75
C ARG A 312 16.35 -13.21 -14.07
N LEU A 313 16.38 -12.15 -14.87
CA LEU A 313 16.52 -10.78 -14.36
C LEU A 313 15.18 -10.22 -13.88
N PRO A 314 15.14 -9.38 -12.84
CA PRO A 314 13.89 -8.77 -12.38
C PRO A 314 13.22 -7.95 -13.48
N VAL A 315 11.93 -8.19 -13.71
CA VAL A 315 11.09 -7.46 -14.66
C VAL A 315 10.26 -6.42 -13.91
N GLU A 316 10.94 -5.47 -13.29
CA GLU A 316 10.35 -4.43 -12.46
C GLU A 316 10.67 -3.05 -13.04
N LEU A 317 9.73 -2.12 -12.89
CA LEU A 317 9.93 -0.74 -13.31
C LEU A 317 10.76 0.01 -12.27
N ASP A 318 11.88 0.59 -12.70
CA ASP A 318 12.58 1.59 -11.91
C ASP A 318 11.86 2.95 -12.05
N ASP A 319 10.95 3.24 -11.11
CA ASP A 319 10.24 4.52 -11.04
C ASP A 319 11.21 5.72 -10.96
N ALA A 320 12.37 5.58 -10.31
CA ALA A 320 13.30 6.68 -10.13
C ALA A 320 14.05 7.02 -11.42
N ALA A 321 14.54 6.00 -12.14
CA ALA A 321 15.14 6.17 -13.46
C ALA A 321 14.11 6.71 -14.47
N LEU A 322 12.91 6.12 -14.52
CA LEU A 322 11.82 6.60 -15.38
C LEU A 322 11.52 8.08 -15.12
N LEU A 323 11.36 8.49 -13.86
CA LEU A 323 11.08 9.88 -13.52
C LEU A 323 12.21 10.84 -13.90
N ALA A 324 13.47 10.42 -13.75
CA ALA A 324 14.63 11.21 -14.15
C ALA A 324 14.69 11.44 -15.68
N ASP A 325 14.32 10.43 -16.47
CA ASP A 325 14.27 10.52 -17.94
C ASP A 325 13.05 11.31 -18.41
N LEU A 326 11.90 11.17 -17.76
CA LEU A 326 10.72 12.00 -18.00
C LEU A 326 10.98 13.48 -17.71
N GLN A 327 11.71 13.79 -16.62
CA GLN A 327 12.18 15.15 -16.34
C GLN A 327 13.16 15.64 -17.41
N LEU A 328 14.06 14.79 -17.92
CA LEU A 328 15.00 15.16 -18.98
C LEU A 328 14.29 15.47 -20.30
N ALA A 329 13.33 14.63 -20.70
CA ALA A 329 12.48 14.88 -21.87
C ALA A 329 11.66 16.17 -21.71
N ALA A 330 11.15 16.45 -20.51
CA ALA A 330 10.46 17.70 -20.22
C ALA A 330 11.38 18.93 -20.31
N VAL A 331 12.63 18.84 -19.84
CA VAL A 331 13.63 19.91 -20.01
C VAL A 331 13.86 20.20 -21.50
N GLN A 332 14.03 19.16 -22.32
CA GLN A 332 14.30 19.28 -23.75
C GLN A 332 13.11 19.88 -24.51
N GLU A 333 11.91 19.32 -24.34
CA GLU A 333 10.69 19.77 -25.03
C GLU A 333 10.33 21.22 -24.63
N LEU A 334 10.41 21.56 -23.35
CA LEU A 334 10.07 22.90 -22.85
C LEU A 334 11.18 23.95 -23.08
N GLY A 335 12.30 23.57 -23.71
CA GLY A 335 13.42 24.47 -24.00
C GLY A 335 14.09 25.05 -22.75
N LEU A 336 14.12 24.29 -21.65
CA LEU A 336 14.70 24.69 -20.37
C LEU A 336 16.20 24.41 -20.35
N ALA A 337 16.96 25.21 -19.59
CA ALA A 337 18.42 25.07 -19.53
C ALA A 337 18.91 23.82 -18.75
N GLY A 338 18.03 23.18 -17.98
CA GLY A 338 18.38 22.00 -17.17
C GLY A 338 17.28 21.60 -16.18
N ARG A 339 17.52 20.50 -15.45
CA ARG A 339 16.62 20.02 -14.38
C ARG A 339 16.39 21.07 -13.27
N PRO A 340 17.37 21.88 -12.83
CA PRO A 340 17.13 22.92 -11.82
C PRO A 340 16.12 23.99 -12.27
N GLN A 341 16.10 24.33 -13.56
CA GLN A 341 15.13 25.26 -14.14
C GLN A 341 13.73 24.64 -14.23
N LEU A 342 13.64 23.34 -14.53
CA LEU A 342 12.37 22.60 -14.47
C LEU A 342 11.83 22.57 -13.04
N GLU A 343 12.67 22.24 -12.06
CA GLU A 343 12.28 22.22 -10.64
C GLU A 343 11.84 23.60 -10.16
N ALA A 344 12.57 24.67 -10.50
CA ALA A 344 12.17 26.04 -10.20
C ALA A 344 10.83 26.43 -10.84
N ALA A 345 10.57 26.02 -12.09
CA ALA A 345 9.30 26.28 -12.77
C ALA A 345 8.13 25.50 -12.15
N LEU A 346 8.35 24.24 -11.74
CA LEU A 346 7.37 23.41 -11.05
C LEU A 346 7.04 23.98 -9.66
N SER A 347 8.05 24.35 -8.85
CA SER A 347 7.85 24.98 -7.55
C SER A 347 7.16 26.34 -7.63
N ALA A 348 7.47 27.15 -8.66
CA ALA A 348 6.78 28.42 -8.90
C ALA A 348 5.30 28.21 -9.27
N MET A 349 5.00 27.17 -10.06
CA MET A 349 3.64 26.79 -10.44
C MET A 349 2.83 26.23 -9.26
N GLU A 350 3.46 25.47 -8.36
CA GLU A 350 2.84 24.98 -7.12
C GLU A 350 2.56 26.11 -6.13
N ALA A 351 3.48 27.08 -6.01
CA ALA A 351 3.33 28.25 -5.15
C ALA A 351 2.27 29.25 -5.65
N ASP A 352 2.15 29.47 -6.97
CA ASP A 352 1.07 30.24 -7.58
C ASP A 352 0.48 29.55 -8.83
N PRO A 353 -0.64 28.83 -8.67
CA PRO A 353 -1.36 28.24 -9.80
C PRO A 353 -1.91 29.24 -10.83
N LYS A 354 -1.87 30.55 -10.57
CA LYS A 354 -2.28 31.61 -11.53
C LYS A 354 -1.12 32.24 -12.29
N LEU A 355 0.13 31.83 -12.05
CA LEU A 355 1.31 32.38 -12.74
C LEU A 355 1.12 32.35 -14.26
N SER A 356 1.46 33.46 -14.94
CA SER A 356 1.27 33.54 -16.39
C SER A 356 2.30 32.68 -17.13
N ARG A 357 2.01 32.36 -18.40
CA ARG A 357 2.94 31.64 -19.28
C ARG A 357 4.30 32.34 -19.35
N ASP A 358 4.29 33.66 -19.45
CA ASP A 358 5.49 34.45 -19.72
C ASP A 358 6.32 34.60 -18.43
N ASP A 359 5.67 34.64 -17.24
CA ASP A 359 6.34 34.52 -15.94
C ASP A 359 6.98 33.14 -15.73
N LEU A 360 6.28 32.05 -16.07
CA LEU A 360 6.82 30.68 -15.99
C LEU A 360 8.04 30.50 -16.91
N ARG A 361 8.01 31.08 -18.12
CA ARG A 361 9.18 31.12 -19.02
C ARG A 361 10.32 31.93 -18.42
N ALA A 362 10.04 33.09 -17.81
CA ALA A 362 11.06 33.90 -17.15
C ALA A 362 11.70 33.18 -15.95
N VAL A 363 10.96 32.37 -15.20
CA VAL A 363 11.50 31.49 -14.15
C VAL A 363 12.39 30.40 -14.76
N GLY A 364 11.90 29.69 -15.78
CA GLY A 364 12.63 28.61 -16.46
C GLY A 364 13.87 29.03 -17.25
N GLN A 365 14.03 30.33 -17.54
CA GLN A 365 15.18 30.89 -18.24
C GLN A 365 16.20 31.58 -17.32
N ARG A 366 15.93 31.70 -16.00
CA ARG A 366 16.89 32.27 -15.06
C ARG A 366 18.11 31.35 -14.89
N PRO A 367 19.35 31.90 -14.89
CA PRO A 367 20.51 31.15 -14.45
C PRO A 367 20.33 30.74 -12.98
N VAL A 368 20.23 29.44 -12.72
CA VAL A 368 20.35 28.92 -11.37
C VAL A 368 21.83 28.97 -11.02
N ALA A 369 22.19 29.70 -9.97
CA ALA A 369 23.58 29.90 -9.57
C ALA A 369 24.19 28.55 -9.14
N VAL A 370 25.06 28.00 -9.98
CA VAL A 370 25.86 26.82 -9.63
C VAL A 370 26.85 27.23 -8.55
N ALA A 371 26.68 26.71 -7.33
CA ALA A 371 27.63 26.91 -6.26
C ALA A 371 29.01 26.35 -6.65
N PRO A 372 30.12 27.08 -6.43
CA PRO A 372 31.45 26.58 -6.77
C PRO A 372 31.82 25.39 -5.87
N PRO A 373 32.65 24.44 -6.36
CA PRO A 373 33.11 23.33 -5.54
C PRO A 373 33.93 23.86 -4.34
N PRO A 374 33.80 23.27 -3.15
CA PRO A 374 34.53 23.71 -1.97
C PRO A 374 36.05 23.56 -2.20
N GLN A 375 36.77 24.68 -2.07
CA GLN A 375 38.22 24.69 -2.22
C GLN A 375 38.87 23.89 -1.08
N ARG A 376 39.83 23.01 -1.42
CA ARG A 376 40.66 22.33 -0.40
C ARG A 376 41.51 23.36 0.33
N LEU A 377 41.17 23.64 1.59
CA LEU A 377 42.03 24.37 2.49
C LEU A 377 43.13 23.45 3.02
N THR A 378 44.32 23.57 2.44
CA THR A 378 45.55 23.02 3.03
C THR A 378 46.15 24.03 4.00
N PHE A 379 46.33 23.65 5.26
CA PHE A 379 47.09 24.45 6.22
C PHE A 379 48.18 23.62 6.89
N ALA A 380 49.37 24.22 7.01
CA ALA A 380 50.50 23.71 7.78
C ALA A 380 50.30 24.01 9.28
N PRO A 381 50.97 23.28 10.19
CA PRO A 381 50.79 23.47 11.62
C PRO A 381 51.61 24.67 12.13
N GLU A 382 51.05 25.40 13.09
CA GLU A 382 51.80 26.35 13.93
C GLU A 382 51.43 26.14 15.41
N ASN A 383 52.38 26.41 16.31
CA ASN A 383 52.40 25.87 17.67
C ASN A 383 51.46 26.56 18.67
N THR A 384 51.00 25.78 19.65
CA THR A 384 50.34 26.21 20.89
C THR A 384 51.29 26.84 21.91
N ASP A 385 50.78 27.79 22.70
CA ASP A 385 51.04 27.86 24.16
C ASP A 385 49.90 28.63 24.89
N PRO A 386 49.53 28.34 26.18
CA PRO A 386 48.31 28.88 26.81
C PRO A 386 48.50 29.73 28.09
N SER A 387 47.53 30.62 28.37
CA SER A 387 47.23 31.34 29.64
C SER A 387 45.94 32.18 29.46
N GLU A 388 45.11 32.58 30.44
CA GLU A 388 44.90 32.25 31.88
C GLU A 388 43.41 32.57 32.26
N PRO A 389 42.90 32.30 33.49
CA PRO A 389 41.45 32.13 33.72
C PRO A 389 40.67 33.36 34.23
N PHE A 390 39.33 33.26 34.20
CA PHE A 390 38.37 34.27 34.68
C PHE A 390 37.47 33.71 35.79
N THR A 391 37.04 34.54 36.76
CA THR A 391 36.19 34.15 37.92
C THR A 391 34.81 34.82 37.91
N PRO A 392 33.75 34.16 38.47
CA PRO A 392 32.36 34.61 38.32
C PRO A 392 31.81 35.42 39.52
N ARG A 393 30.64 36.05 39.35
CA ARG A 393 29.83 36.63 40.45
C ARG A 393 28.32 36.56 40.14
N ALA A 394 27.49 36.42 41.19
CA ALA A 394 26.12 35.88 41.11
C ALA A 394 24.97 36.91 41.30
N ASP A 395 23.79 36.54 40.75
CA ASP A 395 22.37 36.61 41.21
C ASP A 395 21.84 37.81 42.05
N PRO A 396 20.56 38.25 41.90
CA PRO A 396 19.44 37.55 42.58
C PRO A 396 18.01 37.59 41.95
N GLU A 397 17.33 36.43 42.01
CA GLU A 397 15.99 36.08 42.58
C GLU A 397 14.70 36.97 42.54
N SER A 398 13.55 36.26 42.49
CA SER A 398 12.14 36.62 42.88
C SER A 398 11.23 37.35 41.86
N ALA A 399 9.90 37.11 41.74
CA ALA A 399 8.92 36.33 42.53
C ALA A 399 7.74 35.77 41.67
N ALA A 400 6.85 34.95 42.25
CA ALA A 400 5.68 34.30 41.60
C ALA A 400 4.35 35.09 41.80
N GLN A 401 3.10 34.69 41.43
CA GLN A 401 2.42 33.43 40.97
C GLN A 401 1.07 33.87 40.28
N PRO A 402 -0.09 33.14 40.27
CA PRO A 402 -0.46 31.79 39.80
C PRO A 402 -1.56 31.78 38.69
N SER A 403 -1.81 30.62 38.04
CA SER A 403 -3.17 30.12 37.63
C SER A 403 -3.11 28.75 36.93
N ALA A 404 -4.16 27.94 37.07
CA ALA A 404 -4.37 26.63 36.42
C ALA A 404 -5.89 26.39 36.22
N PRO A 405 -6.37 25.30 35.57
CA PRO A 405 -5.69 24.28 34.75
C PRO A 405 -6.26 24.17 33.31
N ASP A 406 -5.58 23.43 32.41
CA ASP A 406 -6.19 22.38 31.55
C ASP A 406 -5.21 21.86 30.47
N GLY A 407 -5.27 20.54 30.18
CA GLY A 407 -4.78 19.91 28.95
C GLY A 407 -3.26 19.88 28.68
N ILE A 408 -2.62 18.73 28.89
CA ILE A 408 -1.23 18.50 28.43
C ILE A 408 -1.20 18.41 26.89
N GLN A 409 -0.92 19.53 26.23
CA GLN A 409 -0.43 19.55 24.86
C GLN A 409 1.10 19.51 24.88
N GLN A 410 1.68 18.46 24.30
CA GLN A 410 3.13 18.32 24.18
C GLN A 410 3.66 19.23 23.07
N ALA A 411 4.73 19.99 23.35
CA ALA A 411 5.32 20.91 22.40
C ALA A 411 6.11 20.17 21.30
N PRO A 412 6.02 20.58 20.02
CA PRO A 412 6.74 19.92 18.94
C PRO A 412 8.24 20.30 18.93
N LEU A 413 9.08 19.30 18.63
CA LEU A 413 10.55 19.37 18.60
C LEU A 413 11.28 20.26 17.55
N PRO A 414 10.67 20.83 16.48
CA PRO A 414 11.44 21.55 15.45
C PRO A 414 12.33 22.70 15.93
N GLY A 415 12.10 23.26 17.13
CA GLY A 415 12.88 24.35 17.68
C GLY A 415 14.22 23.98 18.33
N MET A 416 14.36 22.78 18.91
CA MET A 416 15.55 22.44 19.73
C MET A 416 16.75 21.93 18.92
N LEU A 417 16.54 21.52 17.66
CA LEU A 417 17.62 21.08 16.76
C LEU A 417 18.21 22.24 15.92
N ALA A 418 17.91 23.50 16.29
CA ALA A 418 18.24 24.71 15.56
C ALA A 418 19.11 25.69 16.38
N GLY A 419 20.19 25.19 16.96
CA GLY A 419 21.33 26.00 17.40
C GLY A 419 21.33 26.47 18.87
N ILE A 420 22.50 26.37 19.50
CA ILE A 420 22.83 26.99 20.79
C ILE A 420 24.02 27.92 20.56
N SER A 421 23.84 29.24 20.76
CA SER A 421 24.85 30.12 21.40
C SER A 421 24.40 31.59 21.49
N ALA A 422 24.86 32.23 22.57
CA ALA A 422 24.90 33.67 22.85
C ALA A 422 23.56 34.43 23.11
N GLN A 423 23.45 34.93 24.34
CA GLN A 423 22.42 35.88 24.78
C GLN A 423 22.72 37.31 24.31
N ALA A 424 21.66 38.09 23.99
CA ALA A 424 21.69 39.55 24.06
C ALA A 424 20.28 40.09 24.39
N GLN A 425 20.18 40.99 25.37
CA GLN A 425 18.93 41.60 25.84
C GLN A 425 18.57 42.90 25.08
N PRO A 426 17.35 43.48 25.26
CA PRO A 426 16.62 44.07 24.13
C PRO A 426 16.76 45.58 23.92
N GLY A 427 16.66 46.01 22.65
CA GLY A 427 16.41 47.38 22.24
C GLY A 427 15.08 47.50 21.47
N ARG A 428 14.20 48.42 21.89
CA ARG A 428 12.82 48.55 21.39
C ARG A 428 12.66 49.74 20.43
N VAL A 429 12.46 49.50 19.13
CA VAL A 429 11.84 50.47 18.20
C VAL A 429 10.91 49.75 17.22
N LYS A 430 9.73 50.32 16.96
CA LYS A 430 8.79 49.87 15.92
C LYS A 430 9.02 50.68 14.63
N ALA A 431 9.12 50.01 13.49
CA ALA A 431 8.55 50.43 12.20
C ALA A 431 8.66 49.25 11.21
N GLY A 432 7.65 49.02 10.38
CA GLY A 432 7.59 47.85 9.51
C GLY A 432 8.15 48.10 8.11
N THR A 433 8.52 47.00 7.43
CA THR A 433 8.44 46.85 5.96
C THR A 433 8.52 45.37 5.63
N HIS A 434 7.71 44.90 4.67
CA HIS A 434 7.72 43.49 4.27
C HIS A 434 8.98 43.18 3.46
N ALA A 435 9.90 42.39 4.03
CA ALA A 435 10.99 41.77 3.29
C ALA A 435 10.60 40.32 2.93
N ALA A 436 10.57 40.01 1.63
CA ALA A 436 10.26 38.68 1.13
C ALA A 436 11.42 37.72 1.44
N GLN A 437 11.16 36.69 2.25
CA GLN A 437 12.14 35.67 2.60
C GLN A 437 12.48 34.83 1.36
N HIS A 438 13.74 34.88 0.94
CA HIS A 438 14.26 34.03 -0.13
C HIS A 438 14.44 32.60 0.43
N ALA A 439 13.77 31.62 -0.18
CA ALA A 439 14.07 30.22 0.06
C ALA A 439 15.41 29.87 -0.59
N VAL A 440 16.43 29.64 0.23
CA VAL A 440 17.74 29.14 -0.22
C VAL A 440 17.57 27.68 -0.61
N ALA A 441 18.03 27.30 -1.81
CA ALA A 441 18.03 25.91 -2.24
C ALA A 441 18.84 25.07 -1.26
N THR A 442 18.20 24.08 -0.64
CA THR A 442 18.83 23.21 0.34
C THR A 442 19.78 22.23 -0.34
N ASP A 443 21.01 22.12 0.16
CA ASP A 443 21.98 21.20 -0.40
C ASP A 443 21.48 19.73 -0.31
N PRO A 444 21.72 18.86 -1.32
CA PRO A 444 21.17 17.51 -1.35
C PRO A 444 21.56 16.60 -0.17
N LEU A 445 22.63 16.94 0.57
CA LEU A 445 23.04 16.29 1.83
C LEU A 445 22.23 16.84 3.01
N SER A 446 22.04 18.16 3.07
CA SER A 446 21.16 18.83 4.03
C SER A 446 19.70 18.34 3.95
N GLU A 447 19.23 17.99 2.76
CA GLU A 447 17.92 17.35 2.57
C GLU A 447 17.87 15.90 3.08
N ALA A 448 18.93 15.11 2.86
CA ALA A 448 19.03 13.76 3.42
C ALA A 448 19.03 13.80 4.96
N PHE A 449 19.80 14.72 5.57
CA PHE A 449 19.75 14.98 7.01
C PHE A 449 18.39 15.47 7.48
N LYS A 450 17.68 16.28 6.70
CA LYS A 450 16.31 16.69 7.04
C LYS A 450 15.38 15.48 7.07
N GLY A 451 15.40 14.62 6.05
CA GLY A 451 14.58 13.40 6.01
C GLY A 451 14.87 12.44 7.18
N ILE A 452 16.14 12.26 7.53
CA ILE A 452 16.54 11.45 8.70
C ILE A 452 16.06 12.10 10.01
N ARG A 453 16.22 13.41 10.19
CA ARG A 453 15.72 14.12 11.38
C ARG A 453 14.20 14.12 11.50
N ASP A 454 13.47 14.26 10.39
CA ASP A 454 12.02 14.17 10.36
C ASP A 454 11.55 12.77 10.84
N LEU A 455 12.20 11.70 10.37
CA LEU A 455 11.92 10.32 10.79
C LEU A 455 12.33 10.02 12.24
N LEU A 456 13.44 10.58 12.73
CA LEU A 456 13.78 10.53 14.16
C LEU A 456 12.76 11.28 15.02
N GLY A 457 12.17 12.37 14.50
CA GLY A 457 11.05 13.07 15.11
C GLY A 457 9.78 12.23 15.20
N GLU A 458 9.44 11.47 14.14
CA GLU A 458 8.35 10.49 14.17
C GLU A 458 8.60 9.39 15.22
N ILE A 459 9.81 8.82 15.26
CA ILE A 459 10.19 7.80 16.24
C ILE A 459 10.08 8.36 17.67
N ASN A 460 10.56 9.58 17.91
CA ASN A 460 10.44 10.24 19.21
C ASN A 460 8.98 10.43 19.65
N ALA A 461 8.06 10.68 18.72
CA ALA A 461 6.65 10.87 19.02
C ALA A 461 5.94 9.57 19.47
N ASP A 462 6.41 8.41 19.02
CA ASP A 462 5.93 7.10 19.49
C ASP A 462 6.70 6.62 20.76
N VAL A 463 8.00 6.91 20.85
CA VAL A 463 8.90 6.50 21.94
C VAL A 463 9.81 7.68 22.35
N PRO A 464 9.63 8.28 23.54
CA PRO A 464 10.38 9.46 23.95
C PRO A 464 11.91 9.29 24.01
N LEU A 465 12.65 10.16 23.30
CA LEU A 465 14.12 10.12 23.12
C LEU A 465 14.77 11.53 23.12
N SER A 466 14.02 12.57 23.51
CA SER A 466 14.43 13.97 23.38
C SER A 466 15.64 14.38 24.24
N ASP A 467 15.96 13.58 25.26
CA ASP A 467 17.10 13.73 26.17
C ASP A 467 18.35 12.98 25.71
N VAL A 468 18.25 12.14 24.67
CA VAL A 468 19.34 11.27 24.18
C VAL A 468 19.67 11.49 22.70
N LEU A 469 18.77 12.08 21.89
CA LEU A 469 19.06 12.36 20.48
C LEU A 469 19.90 13.63 20.31
N CYS A 470 21.11 13.52 19.75
CA CYS A 470 21.98 14.65 19.49
C CYS A 470 22.19 14.86 17.98
N ASN A 471 22.05 16.10 17.52
CA ASN A 471 22.37 16.51 16.15
C ASN A 471 23.90 16.61 15.97
N LEU A 472 24.47 15.78 15.10
CA LEU A 472 25.91 15.75 14.81
C LEU A 472 26.13 15.65 13.28
N PRO A 473 26.21 16.79 12.55
CA PRO A 473 26.34 16.80 11.09
C PRO A 473 27.57 16.08 10.53
N LEU A 474 28.58 15.83 11.38
CA LEU A 474 29.79 15.08 11.03
C LEU A 474 29.64 13.56 11.19
N ALA A 475 28.66 13.06 11.95
CA ALA A 475 28.34 11.63 11.98
C ALA A 475 27.82 11.18 10.60
N PRO A 476 28.03 9.91 10.19
CA PRO A 476 27.62 9.41 8.87
C PRO A 476 26.19 9.81 8.46
N PHE A 477 25.23 9.72 9.39
CA PHE A 477 23.81 10.06 9.17
C PHE A 477 23.33 11.36 9.86
N GLY A 478 24.23 12.18 10.40
CA GLY A 478 23.90 13.50 10.95
C GLY A 478 23.40 13.51 12.40
N PHE A 479 23.42 12.37 13.08
CA PHE A 479 23.02 12.24 14.48
C PHE A 479 23.92 11.28 15.25
N MET A 480 23.91 11.39 16.58
CA MET A 480 24.35 10.36 17.52
C MET A 480 23.27 10.16 18.59
N VAL A 481 23.45 9.15 19.45
CA VAL A 481 22.59 8.93 20.63
C VAL A 481 23.44 8.96 21.90
N ASP A 482 23.22 9.95 22.76
CA ASP A 482 23.89 10.04 24.06
C ASP A 482 23.31 9.02 25.07
N PHE A 483 24.06 8.68 26.11
CA PHE A 483 23.52 7.94 27.25
C PHE A 483 22.48 8.78 28.00
N PRO A 484 21.39 8.19 28.52
CA PRO A 484 20.41 8.96 29.29
C PRO A 484 21.05 9.59 30.54
N PRO A 485 20.75 10.86 30.87
CA PRO A 485 21.30 11.57 32.03
C PRO A 485 21.09 10.83 33.35
N GLN A 486 19.92 10.21 33.52
CA GLN A 486 19.61 9.34 34.64
C GLN A 486 19.65 7.87 34.20
N ASP A 487 18.56 7.38 33.62
CA ASP A 487 18.34 5.98 33.21
C ASP A 487 17.29 5.89 32.07
N MET A 488 16.97 4.68 31.60
CA MET A 488 15.95 4.48 30.56
C MET A 488 14.50 4.72 31.02
N ALA A 489 14.24 4.80 32.32
CA ALA A 489 12.92 5.04 32.89
C ALA A 489 12.60 6.53 33.12
N HIS A 490 13.54 7.46 32.92
CA HIS A 490 13.34 8.90 33.14
C HIS A 490 13.79 9.75 31.96
N ILE A 491 13.16 10.93 31.79
CA ILE A 491 13.50 11.98 30.84
C ILE A 491 13.39 13.32 31.56
N ASN A 492 14.49 14.09 31.61
CA ASN A 492 14.55 15.39 32.29
C ASN A 492 14.06 15.35 33.76
N GLY A 493 14.21 14.21 34.44
CA GLY A 493 13.74 13.95 35.81
C GLY A 493 12.31 13.40 35.92
N GLU A 494 11.52 13.44 34.85
CA GLU A 494 10.15 12.90 34.83
C GLU A 494 10.12 11.42 34.44
N PRO A 495 9.26 10.59 35.06
CA PRO A 495 9.17 9.16 34.76
C PRO A 495 8.47 8.90 33.42
N VAL A 496 9.08 8.03 32.60
CA VAL A 496 8.51 7.50 31.36
C VAL A 496 7.46 6.45 31.70
N ARG A 497 6.39 6.37 30.89
CA ARG A 497 5.33 5.35 31.01
C ARG A 497 5.96 3.95 31.04
N THR A 498 5.66 3.15 32.06
CA THR A 498 6.43 1.95 32.42
C THR A 498 6.50 0.89 31.31
N ASP A 499 5.45 0.77 30.50
CA ASP A 499 5.38 -0.11 29.33
C ASP A 499 6.26 0.34 28.15
N LEU A 500 6.62 1.63 28.09
CA LEU A 500 7.53 2.17 27.08
C LEU A 500 9.00 2.01 27.45
N VAL A 501 9.36 1.71 28.71
CA VAL A 501 10.76 1.64 29.15
C VAL A 501 11.57 0.57 28.41
N PRO A 502 11.08 -0.68 28.21
CA PRO A 502 11.80 -1.69 27.42
C PRO A 502 11.91 -1.28 25.94
N LEU A 503 10.86 -0.65 25.41
CA LEU A 503 10.81 -0.19 24.02
C LEU A 503 11.79 0.97 23.78
N ARG A 504 11.91 1.90 24.72
CA ARG A 504 12.88 3.01 24.72
C ARG A 504 14.31 2.51 24.75
N ALA A 505 14.62 1.54 25.62
CA ALA A 505 15.93 0.90 25.65
C ALA A 505 16.27 0.20 24.31
N ALA A 506 15.32 -0.53 23.73
CA ALA A 506 15.50 -1.21 22.44
C ALA A 506 15.71 -0.22 21.28
N VAL A 507 14.93 0.86 21.20
CA VAL A 507 15.12 1.91 20.17
C VAL A 507 16.44 2.65 20.36
N TRP A 508 16.83 2.95 21.60
CA TRP A 508 18.14 3.57 21.88
C TRP A 508 19.29 2.71 21.35
N LYS A 509 19.28 1.41 21.65
CA LYS A 509 20.31 0.47 21.19
C LYS A 509 20.37 0.39 19.67
N LEU A 510 19.21 0.32 19.01
CA LEU A 510 19.12 0.30 17.56
C LEU A 510 19.72 1.56 16.94
N LEU A 511 19.32 2.74 17.41
CA LEU A 511 19.80 4.01 16.87
C LEU A 511 21.29 4.23 17.15
N ALA A 512 21.80 3.82 18.32
CA ALA A 512 23.23 3.90 18.65
C ALA A 512 24.08 2.91 17.82
N ALA A 513 23.55 1.72 17.48
CA ALA A 513 24.21 0.79 16.58
C ALA A 513 24.25 1.31 15.13
N LEU A 514 23.19 2.02 14.68
CA LEU A 514 23.07 2.54 13.32
C LEU A 514 23.79 3.89 13.10
N SER A 515 24.08 4.66 14.15
CA SER A 515 24.71 6.00 14.05
C SER A 515 26.21 5.97 13.70
N TYR A 516 26.84 4.79 13.72
CA TYR A 516 28.30 4.58 13.64
C TYR A 516 29.11 5.18 14.82
N GLN A 517 28.49 5.60 15.92
CA GLN A 517 29.22 6.16 17.07
C GLN A 517 30.21 5.17 17.72
N TYR A 518 30.01 3.86 17.54
CA TYR A 518 30.94 2.81 18.00
C TYR A 518 32.06 2.47 17.01
N ASP A 519 32.16 3.13 15.85
CA ASP A 519 33.30 2.96 14.95
C ASP A 519 34.36 4.03 15.25
N ARG A 520 35.55 3.63 15.70
CA ARG A 520 36.59 4.58 16.15
C ARG A 520 36.98 5.67 15.14
N ARG A 521 36.76 5.41 13.84
CA ARG A 521 37.06 6.39 12.77
C ARG A 521 36.09 7.57 12.79
N ILE A 522 34.90 7.43 13.36
CA ILE A 522 33.91 8.50 13.41
C ILE A 522 34.21 9.49 14.55
N PRO A 523 34.33 9.09 15.84
CA PRO A 523 34.76 10.01 16.91
C PRO A 523 36.13 10.65 16.62
N GLY A 524 37.09 9.88 16.08
CA GLY A 524 38.42 10.38 15.73
C GLY A 524 38.47 11.35 14.55
N ALA A 525 37.43 11.41 13.72
CA ALA A 525 37.33 12.35 12.59
C ALA A 525 36.56 13.65 12.93
N ILE A 526 35.95 13.73 14.12
CA ILE A 526 35.23 14.93 14.58
C ILE A 526 36.23 15.84 15.30
N PRO A 527 36.48 17.07 14.82
CA PRO A 527 37.40 17.99 15.49
C PRO A 527 36.89 18.31 16.90
N PRO A 528 37.75 18.43 17.93
CA PRO A 528 37.34 18.65 19.32
C PRO A 528 36.35 19.81 19.52
N GLN A 529 36.52 20.90 18.76
CA GLN A 529 35.63 22.07 18.79
C GLN A 529 34.20 21.83 18.24
N HIS A 530 33.95 20.65 17.66
CA HIS A 530 32.62 20.20 17.19
C HIS A 530 32.10 19.00 18.01
N VAL A 531 32.84 18.54 19.01
CA VAL A 531 32.38 17.54 19.98
C VAL A 531 31.60 18.26 21.07
N THR A 532 30.26 18.17 21.03
CA THR A 532 29.43 18.56 22.18
C THR A 532 29.82 17.74 23.40
N GLU A 533 29.98 18.35 24.57
CA GLU A 533 30.15 17.62 25.83
C GLU A 533 28.88 16.82 26.13
N THR A 534 28.93 15.53 25.79
CA THR A 534 27.89 14.52 26.02
C THR A 534 28.36 13.53 27.07
N ILE A 535 27.45 12.76 27.64
CA ILE A 535 27.81 11.69 28.59
C ILE A 535 28.60 10.61 27.85
N TRP A 536 28.26 10.34 26.59
CA TRP A 536 28.95 9.45 25.67
C TRP A 536 30.40 9.89 25.45
N THR A 537 30.65 11.16 25.10
CA THR A 537 32.02 11.65 24.86
C THR A 537 32.83 11.66 26.15
N THR A 538 32.21 12.03 27.28
CA THR A 538 32.85 12.04 28.61
C THR A 538 33.24 10.64 29.07
N THR A 539 32.37 9.64 28.85
CA THR A 539 32.66 8.25 29.21
C THR A 539 33.66 7.60 28.26
N TYR A 540 33.69 8.02 26.99
CA TYR A 540 34.68 7.59 26.01
C TYR A 540 36.09 8.13 26.34
N THR A 541 36.23 9.42 26.68
CA THR A 541 37.52 10.01 27.07
C THR A 541 38.04 9.47 28.41
N ASN A 542 37.15 9.09 29.32
CA ASN A 542 37.50 8.37 30.56
C ASN A 542 37.90 6.89 30.32
N GLY A 543 37.89 6.42 29.07
CA GLY A 543 38.43 5.13 28.66
C GLY A 543 37.47 3.95 28.77
N ARG A 544 37.90 2.81 28.21
CA ARG A 544 37.09 1.61 27.97
C ARG A 544 36.24 1.17 29.16
N GLN A 545 36.82 1.09 30.35
CA GLN A 545 36.11 0.61 31.55
C GLN A 545 34.98 1.55 31.99
N ALA A 546 35.17 2.87 31.90
CA ALA A 546 34.14 3.86 32.21
C ALA A 546 33.00 3.80 31.18
N PHE A 547 33.34 3.59 29.91
CA PHE A 547 32.38 3.44 28.83
C PHE A 547 31.55 2.16 28.92
N GLU A 548 32.19 1.00 29.15
CA GLU A 548 31.50 -0.28 29.35
C GLU A 548 30.56 -0.24 30.58
N HIS A 549 30.98 0.44 31.65
CA HIS A 549 30.14 0.67 32.82
C HIS A 549 28.91 1.55 32.47
N ALA A 550 29.08 2.60 31.68
CA ALA A 550 27.98 3.44 31.21
C ALA A 550 27.01 2.68 30.28
N CYS A 551 27.52 1.86 29.35
CA CYS A 551 26.70 0.97 28.52
C CYS A 551 25.80 0.07 29.36
N ALA A 552 26.35 -0.56 30.40
CA ALA A 552 25.61 -1.45 31.28
C ALA A 552 24.59 -0.70 32.16
N GLN A 553 25.01 0.36 32.85
CA GLN A 553 24.18 1.04 33.86
C GLN A 553 23.13 1.98 33.25
N LYS A 554 23.47 2.73 32.19
CA LYS A 554 22.60 3.78 31.64
C LYS A 554 21.74 3.28 30.49
N ALA A 555 22.27 2.40 29.65
CA ALA A 555 21.59 1.91 28.44
C ALA A 555 21.17 0.43 28.48
N GLY A 556 21.61 -0.34 29.48
CA GLY A 556 21.39 -1.79 29.53
C GLY A 556 21.95 -2.53 28.32
N MET A 557 22.97 -1.99 27.67
CA MET A 557 23.55 -2.51 26.43
C MET A 557 24.72 -3.46 26.74
N PRO A 558 24.59 -4.77 26.46
CA PRO A 558 25.66 -5.72 26.69
C PRO A 558 26.86 -5.48 25.77
N VAL A 559 28.05 -5.80 26.29
CA VAL A 559 29.32 -5.71 25.57
C VAL A 559 29.92 -7.12 25.50
N SER A 560 30.35 -7.54 24.31
CA SER A 560 30.99 -8.83 24.07
C SER A 560 32.27 -8.63 23.25
N GLY A 561 33.42 -8.84 23.88
CA GLY A 561 34.70 -8.42 23.32
C GLY A 561 34.71 -6.91 23.07
N ASN A 562 34.91 -6.48 21.83
CA ASN A 562 34.86 -5.07 21.44
C ASN A 562 33.56 -4.71 20.69
N TYR A 563 32.51 -5.53 20.80
CA TYR A 563 31.22 -5.33 20.15
C TYR A 563 30.12 -4.97 21.15
N TYR A 564 29.40 -3.89 20.84
CA TYR A 564 28.21 -3.44 21.56
C TYR A 564 26.97 -4.09 20.93
N GLN A 565 26.19 -4.82 21.71
CA GLN A 565 25.19 -5.75 21.18
C GLN A 565 23.74 -5.32 21.46
N MET A 566 22.88 -5.59 20.48
CA MET A 566 21.42 -5.51 20.57
C MET A 566 20.84 -6.92 20.35
N GLY A 567 19.84 -7.30 21.15
CA GLY A 567 19.15 -8.60 20.99
C GLY A 567 18.22 -8.64 19.78
N MET A 568 18.06 -9.82 19.18
CA MET A 568 17.06 -10.04 18.11
C MET A 568 15.62 -9.96 18.63
N ASP A 569 15.42 -10.26 19.92
CA ASP A 569 14.19 -10.05 20.67
C ASP A 569 13.91 -8.54 20.88
N GLU A 570 14.94 -7.74 21.15
CA GLU A 570 14.81 -6.28 21.24
C GLU A 570 14.44 -5.67 19.87
N LEU A 571 15.02 -6.18 18.78
CA LEU A 571 14.66 -5.75 17.42
C LEU A 571 13.23 -6.19 17.08
N GLY A 572 12.85 -7.42 17.47
CA GLY A 572 11.49 -7.92 17.34
C GLY A 572 10.47 -7.05 18.10
N LEU A 573 10.83 -6.59 19.31
CA LEU A 573 10.00 -5.68 20.12
C LEU A 573 9.77 -4.33 19.41
N VAL A 574 10.82 -3.75 18.82
CA VAL A 574 10.72 -2.49 18.04
C VAL A 574 9.84 -2.67 16.80
N LEU A 575 10.03 -3.75 16.04
CA LEU A 575 9.28 -4.02 14.81
C LEU A 575 7.83 -4.48 15.05
N ALA A 576 7.54 -5.08 16.20
CA ALA A 576 6.18 -5.48 16.58
C ALA A 576 5.26 -4.30 16.93
N ALA A 577 5.81 -3.14 17.30
CA ALA A 577 5.06 -1.92 17.56
C ALA A 577 4.63 -1.26 16.22
N PRO A 578 3.33 -1.24 15.83
CA PRO A 578 2.96 -1.02 14.42
C PRO A 578 3.35 0.32 13.80
N LYS A 579 3.33 1.42 14.58
CA LYS A 579 3.75 2.74 14.10
C LYS A 579 5.28 2.87 14.12
N LEU A 580 5.88 2.63 15.28
CA LEU A 580 7.33 2.68 15.49
C LEU A 580 8.08 1.80 14.50
N GLY A 581 7.68 0.54 14.31
CA GLY A 581 8.29 -0.38 13.36
C GLY A 581 8.22 0.14 11.93
N TYR A 582 7.12 0.76 11.52
CA TYR A 582 7.02 1.42 10.21
C TYR A 582 7.95 2.63 10.10
N SER A 583 8.05 3.46 11.14
CA SER A 583 8.97 4.61 11.20
C SER A 583 10.44 4.17 11.16
N VAL A 584 10.79 3.07 11.84
CA VAL A 584 12.14 2.47 11.82
C VAL A 584 12.48 1.87 10.45
N ILE A 585 11.55 1.18 9.78
CA ILE A 585 11.78 0.69 8.40
C ILE A 585 11.97 1.86 7.42
N LYS A 586 11.21 2.96 7.56
CA LYS A 586 11.44 4.18 6.77
C LYS A 586 12.82 4.79 7.08
N LEU A 587 13.24 4.84 8.34
CA LEU A 587 14.56 5.34 8.73
C LEU A 587 15.68 4.51 8.10
N LEU A 588 15.61 3.18 8.18
CA LEU A 588 16.58 2.29 7.53
C LEU A 588 16.66 2.51 6.01
N ALA A 589 15.52 2.69 5.34
CA ALA A 589 15.48 2.99 3.91
C ALA A 589 16.12 4.37 3.59
N ALA A 590 15.87 5.40 4.41
CA ALA A 590 16.47 6.72 4.23
C ALA A 590 18.00 6.70 4.48
N MET A 591 18.45 5.95 5.49
CA MET A 591 19.88 5.74 5.77
C MET A 591 20.57 4.99 4.62
N GLU A 592 19.93 3.97 4.05
CA GLU A 592 20.47 3.25 2.88
C GLU A 592 20.55 4.15 1.64
N GLN A 593 19.51 4.94 1.35
CA GLN A 593 19.55 5.94 0.29
C GLN A 593 20.67 6.97 0.50
N MET A 594 20.89 7.40 1.74
CA MET A 594 21.99 8.29 2.09
C MET A 594 23.36 7.63 1.87
N ARG A 595 23.52 6.35 2.25
CA ARG A 595 24.74 5.57 2.01
C ARG A 595 25.05 5.41 0.52
N LEU A 596 24.04 5.16 -0.31
CA LEU A 596 24.20 5.03 -1.76
C LEU A 596 24.53 6.36 -2.45
N LYS A 597 23.99 7.47 -1.94
CA LYS A 597 24.17 8.82 -2.50
C LYS A 597 25.45 9.51 -2.03
N PHE A 598 25.91 9.21 -0.82
CA PHE A 598 27.09 9.81 -0.17
C PHE A 598 28.02 8.73 0.41
N PRO A 599 28.53 7.80 -0.42
CA PRO A 599 29.34 6.67 0.05
C PRO A 599 30.63 7.10 0.76
N GLU A 600 31.17 8.29 0.45
CA GLU A 600 32.33 8.88 1.11
C GLU A 600 32.12 9.20 2.60
N ARG A 601 30.87 9.30 3.06
CA ARG A 601 30.53 9.48 4.48
C ARG A 601 30.52 8.18 5.26
N ILE A 602 30.44 7.03 4.59
CA ILE A 602 30.23 5.73 5.23
C ILE A 602 31.56 4.96 5.21
N PRO A 603 32.16 4.69 6.39
CA PRO A 603 33.44 4.00 6.42
C PRO A 603 33.28 2.53 6.00
N ALA A 604 34.21 2.04 5.18
CA ALA A 604 34.17 0.64 4.73
C ALA A 604 34.52 -0.33 5.88
N GLY A 605 33.67 -1.34 6.10
CA GLY A 605 33.78 -2.26 7.24
C GLY A 605 33.54 -1.59 8.60
N PHE A 606 33.68 -2.36 9.68
CA PHE A 606 33.59 -1.86 11.06
C PHE A 606 34.95 -1.92 11.75
N GLN A 607 35.32 -0.86 12.48
CA GLN A 607 36.50 -0.84 13.36
C GLN A 607 36.06 -0.56 14.80
N PRO A 608 36.33 -1.46 15.77
CA PRO A 608 35.84 -1.28 17.13
C PRO A 608 36.32 0.02 17.79
N LEU A 609 35.48 0.57 18.67
CA LEU A 609 35.71 1.85 19.36
C LEU A 609 37.01 1.88 20.19
N PHE A 610 37.32 0.76 20.84
CA PHE A 610 38.55 0.55 21.60
C PHE A 610 39.36 -0.59 20.98
N ASP A 611 40.69 -0.47 21.05
CA ASP A 611 41.60 -1.57 20.71
C ASP A 611 41.43 -2.76 21.69
N THR A 612 41.84 -3.94 21.21
CA THR A 612 41.83 -5.21 21.96
C THR A 612 42.86 -5.24 23.06
#